data_AF-A0A1V5JQ82-F1
#
_entry.id   AF-A0A1V5JQ82-F1
#
_cell.length_a   1.000
_cell.length_b   1.000
_cell.length_c   1.000
_cell.angle_alpha   90.00
_cell.angle_beta   90.00
_cell.angle_gamma   90.00
#
_symmetry.space_group_name_H-M   'P 1'
#
loop_
_entity.id
_entity.type
_entity.pdbx_description
1 polymer ?
#
loop_
_entity_poly.entity_id
_entity_poly.type
_entity_poly.pdbx_seq_one_letter_code
_entity_poly.pdbx_strand_id
1 'polypeptide(L)'
;MKKLLFLLIMVATLVACSDDPTPAKFKVDPNAMILLRGDMGGAAKGFVTGLTPLEVVENGVNVKYESHWAGNMYYETIQQISSTFADLQKDYDIPALKLWGVCIITMDGEYYKDFTYATNVYITDNNNDTIAQVPDEVIVNARALIEDAYNNGDYEEVYRLFNEAFTFIPFSK
;
A
#
# COMPACT_ATOMS: atom_id res chain seq x y z
N MET A 1 56.97 33.50 -48.08
CA MET A 1 56.56 32.10 -47.92
C MET A 1 55.48 32.05 -46.86
N LYS A 2 54.40 31.31 -47.17
CA LYS A 2 53.26 30.95 -46.31
C LYS A 2 53.71 30.76 -44.84
N LYS A 3 52.92 31.19 -43.86
CA LYS A 3 51.79 30.40 -43.34
C LYS A 3 51.00 31.23 -42.33
N LEU A 4 49.66 31.11 -42.48
CA LEU A 4 48.61 30.91 -41.46
C LEU A 4 48.57 31.80 -40.21
N LEU A 5 47.42 32.11 -39.63
CA LEU A 5 46.00 32.07 -39.96
C LEU A 5 45.38 32.58 -38.63
N PHE A 6 44.39 33.45 -38.73
CA PHE A 6 43.47 33.76 -37.64
C PHE A 6 43.06 32.50 -36.86
N LEU A 7 43.12 32.53 -35.53
CA LEU A 7 42.17 31.76 -34.72
C LEU A 7 41.99 32.39 -33.34
N LEU A 8 40.98 33.24 -33.28
CA LEU A 8 40.37 33.77 -32.07
C LEU A 8 39.26 32.78 -31.71
N ILE A 9 39.52 31.83 -30.81
CA ILE A 9 38.49 30.97 -30.23
C ILE A 9 38.72 30.91 -28.72
N MET A 10 38.06 31.84 -28.04
CA MET A 10 37.77 31.76 -26.62
C MET A 10 36.61 30.76 -26.48
N VAL A 11 36.93 29.49 -26.19
CA VAL A 11 35.90 28.50 -25.85
C VAL A 11 35.40 28.81 -24.45
N ALA A 12 34.33 29.60 -24.37
CA ALA A 12 33.51 29.66 -23.18
C ALA A 12 32.74 28.33 -23.09
N THR A 13 33.22 27.40 -22.26
CA THR A 13 32.41 26.26 -21.83
C THR A 13 31.36 26.78 -20.86
N LEU A 14 30.26 27.30 -21.41
CA LEU A 14 29.00 27.37 -20.68
C LEU A 14 28.56 25.92 -20.48
N VAL A 15 28.92 25.34 -19.32
CA VAL A 15 28.17 24.22 -18.77
C VAL A 15 26.79 24.79 -18.52
N ALA A 16 25.88 24.57 -19.47
CA ALA A 16 24.47 24.63 -19.19
C ALA A 16 24.21 23.52 -18.17
N CYS A 17 24.07 23.89 -16.89
CA CYS A 17 23.23 23.11 -16.00
C CYS A 17 21.86 23.08 -16.69
N SER A 18 21.57 21.99 -17.39
CA SER A 18 20.20 21.60 -17.57
C SER A 18 19.69 21.36 -16.15
N ASP A 19 18.95 22.33 -15.63
CA ASP A 19 17.94 22.04 -14.62
C ASP A 19 16.98 21.07 -15.32
N ASP A 20 17.34 19.79 -15.35
CA ASP A 20 16.33 18.75 -15.55
C ASP A 20 15.26 19.09 -14.51
N PRO A 21 14.00 19.31 -14.93
CA PRO A 21 12.95 19.59 -13.97
C PRO A 21 12.99 18.43 -13.00
N THR A 22 13.41 18.70 -11.77
CA THR A 22 13.34 17.71 -10.71
C THR A 22 11.88 17.28 -10.74
N PRO A 23 11.59 15.98 -10.98
CA PRO A 23 10.22 15.52 -11.04
C PRO A 23 9.54 16.07 -9.80
N ALA A 24 8.43 16.79 -10.00
CA ALA A 24 7.74 17.44 -8.90
C ALA A 24 7.59 16.40 -7.80
N LYS A 25 8.25 16.61 -6.64
CA LYS A 25 8.22 15.66 -5.54
C LYS A 25 6.75 15.38 -5.26
N PHE A 26 6.33 14.14 -5.54
CA PHE A 26 4.97 13.71 -5.30
C PHE A 26 4.58 14.12 -3.88
N LYS A 27 3.43 14.80 -3.76
CA LYS A 27 2.92 15.24 -2.49
C LYS A 27 2.03 14.14 -1.95
N VAL A 28 2.51 13.41 -0.95
CA VAL A 28 1.72 12.44 -0.21
C VAL A 28 0.43 13.12 0.25
N ASP A 29 -0.72 12.54 -0.10
CA ASP A 29 -2.00 12.96 0.44
C ASP A 29 -2.15 12.36 1.84
N PRO A 30 -2.08 13.18 2.92
CA PRO A 30 -2.20 12.69 4.29
C PRO A 30 -3.56 12.04 4.58
N ASN A 31 -4.57 12.33 3.75
CA ASN A 31 -5.92 11.79 3.89
C ASN A 31 -6.18 10.62 2.93
N ALA A 32 -5.21 10.26 2.09
CA ALA A 32 -5.36 9.07 1.25
C ALA A 32 -5.58 7.87 2.17
N MET A 33 -6.55 7.06 1.78
CA MET A 33 -6.81 5.77 2.39
C MET A 33 -6.67 4.69 1.35
N ILE A 34 -6.18 3.55 1.79
CA ILE A 34 -6.05 2.35 1.00
C ILE A 34 -7.11 1.33 1.40
N LEU A 35 -7.53 0.52 0.45
CA LEU A 35 -8.67 -0.37 0.61
C LEU A 35 -8.22 -1.80 0.92
N LEU A 36 -8.85 -2.40 1.93
CA LEU A 36 -9.00 -3.84 2.08
C LEU A 36 -10.41 -4.19 1.59
N ARG A 37 -10.53 -4.66 0.35
CA ARG A 37 -11.84 -4.89 -0.28
C ARG A 37 -12.34 -6.29 0.01
N GLY A 38 -13.63 -6.48 0.21
CA GLY A 38 -14.18 -7.81 0.31
C GLY A 38 -14.20 -8.50 -1.05
N ASP A 39 -13.73 -9.74 -1.10
CA ASP A 39 -13.77 -10.54 -2.30
C ASP A 39 -15.22 -10.93 -2.64
N MET A 40 -15.71 -10.40 -3.75
CA MET A 40 -17.04 -10.68 -4.29
C MET A 40 -17.06 -11.95 -5.16
N GLY A 41 -15.89 -12.49 -5.54
CA GLY A 41 -15.72 -13.65 -6.41
C GLY A 41 -15.78 -14.99 -5.68
N GLY A 42 -15.41 -15.04 -4.40
CA GLY A 42 -15.53 -16.24 -3.54
C GLY A 42 -16.96 -16.58 -3.10
N ALA A 43 -17.87 -15.60 -3.11
CA ALA A 43 -19.28 -15.80 -2.75
C ALA A 43 -20.13 -16.44 -3.87
N ALA A 44 -19.54 -16.63 -5.06
CA ALA A 44 -20.22 -17.13 -6.25
C ALA A 44 -19.93 -18.62 -6.49
N LYS A 45 -20.45 -19.51 -5.64
CA LYS A 45 -20.94 -20.88 -5.98
C LYS A 45 -21.17 -21.70 -4.70
N GLY A 46 -22.43 -21.83 -4.32
CA GLY A 46 -22.87 -22.63 -3.19
C GLY A 46 -23.45 -21.74 -2.11
N PHE A 47 -24.54 -22.19 -1.50
CA PHE A 47 -25.17 -21.53 -0.37
C PHE A 47 -24.11 -21.18 0.69
N VAL A 48 -23.68 -19.91 0.73
CA VAL A 48 -22.65 -19.45 1.66
C VAL A 48 -23.28 -19.39 3.04
N THR A 49 -22.96 -20.37 3.89
CA THR A 49 -23.31 -20.33 5.32
C THR A 49 -22.37 -19.38 6.07
N GLY A 50 -22.08 -18.20 5.52
CA GLY A 50 -21.02 -17.30 5.97
C GLY A 50 -21.39 -15.84 5.87
N LEU A 51 -20.57 -14.98 6.48
CA LEU A 51 -20.74 -13.53 6.39
C LEU A 51 -20.53 -13.09 4.94
N THR A 52 -21.31 -12.12 4.51
CA THR A 52 -21.06 -11.37 3.27
C THR A 52 -19.92 -10.37 3.47
N PRO A 53 -19.26 -9.93 2.39
CA PRO A 53 -18.33 -8.81 2.43
C PRO A 53 -18.87 -7.57 3.18
N LEU A 54 -20.15 -7.23 2.96
CA LEU A 54 -20.78 -6.09 3.62
C LEU A 54 -20.91 -6.33 5.13
N GLU A 55 -21.35 -7.51 5.55
CA GLU A 55 -21.44 -7.84 6.99
C GLU A 55 -20.07 -7.85 7.67
N VAL A 56 -18.99 -8.19 6.95
CA VAL A 56 -17.62 -8.04 7.49
C VAL A 56 -17.25 -6.58 7.72
N VAL A 57 -17.63 -5.67 6.81
CA VAL A 57 -17.39 -4.23 6.99
C VAL A 57 -18.21 -3.67 8.15
N GLU A 58 -19.47 -4.06 8.24
CA GLU A 58 -20.36 -3.64 9.33
C GLU A 58 -19.81 -4.07 10.69
N ASN A 59 -19.44 -5.35 10.83
CA ASN A 59 -19.06 -5.94 12.12
C ASN A 59 -17.55 -5.86 12.43
N GLY A 60 -16.70 -5.61 11.42
CA GLY A 60 -15.26 -5.53 11.59
C GLY A 60 -14.83 -4.37 12.47
N VAL A 61 -14.00 -4.68 13.47
CA VAL A 61 -13.50 -3.72 14.46
C VAL A 61 -12.00 -3.58 14.35
N ASN A 62 -11.27 -4.69 14.21
CA ASN A 62 -9.81 -4.66 14.12
C ASN A 62 -9.32 -5.42 12.89
N VAL A 63 -8.23 -4.95 12.30
CA VAL A 63 -7.31 -5.80 11.53
C VAL A 63 -6.14 -6.17 12.43
N LYS A 64 -5.77 -7.45 12.39
CA LYS A 64 -4.67 -8.01 13.14
C LYS A 64 -3.77 -8.78 12.21
N TYR A 65 -2.47 -8.73 12.49
CA TYR A 65 -1.48 -9.37 11.65
C TYR A 65 -0.18 -9.60 12.40
N GLU A 66 0.64 -10.47 11.81
CA GLU A 66 1.99 -10.77 12.26
C GLU A 66 3.00 -10.14 11.30
N SER A 67 4.10 -9.59 11.84
CA SER A 67 5.17 -9.05 11.00
C SER A 67 6.48 -8.99 11.77
N HIS A 68 7.60 -9.15 11.06
CA HIS A 68 8.92 -8.77 11.57
C HIS A 68 9.15 -7.25 11.51
N TRP A 69 8.24 -6.50 10.87
CA TRP A 69 8.29 -5.04 10.77
C TRP A 69 7.22 -4.39 11.64
N ALA A 70 7.64 -3.48 12.51
CA ALA A 70 6.74 -2.63 13.29
C ALA A 70 7.35 -1.23 13.45
N GLY A 71 6.59 -0.17 13.18
CA GLY A 71 7.15 1.18 13.22
C GLY A 71 8.20 1.43 12.11
N ASN A 72 8.11 0.71 10.99
CA ASN A 72 9.14 0.60 9.94
C ASN A 72 10.52 0.10 10.43
N MET A 73 10.57 -0.55 11.61
CA MET A 73 11.77 -1.16 12.15
C MET A 73 11.68 -2.68 12.07
N TYR A 74 12.80 -3.33 11.73
CA TYR A 74 12.89 -4.79 11.71
C TYR A 74 13.19 -5.34 13.11
N TYR A 75 12.49 -6.42 13.47
CA TYR A 75 12.66 -7.18 14.69
C TYR A 75 12.90 -8.66 14.37
N GLU A 76 13.84 -9.30 15.07
CA GLU A 76 14.10 -10.75 14.91
C GLU A 76 12.93 -11.62 15.39
N THR A 77 12.12 -11.10 16.32
CA THR A 77 10.91 -11.76 16.78
C THR A 77 9.69 -11.21 16.05
N ILE A 78 8.75 -12.10 15.71
CA ILE A 78 7.47 -11.72 15.12
C ILE A 78 6.71 -10.83 16.11
N GLN A 79 6.25 -9.69 15.62
CA GLN A 79 5.37 -8.77 16.33
C GLN A 79 3.93 -9.06 15.96
N GLN A 80 3.03 -8.98 16.95
CA GLN A 80 1.59 -8.99 16.72
C GLN A 80 1.08 -7.56 16.72
N ILE A 81 0.50 -7.14 15.60
CA ILE A 81 0.04 -5.78 15.40
C ILE A 81 -1.48 -5.80 15.26
N SER A 82 -2.13 -4.82 15.87
CA SER A 82 -3.58 -4.62 15.80
C SER A 82 -3.86 -3.16 15.49
N SER A 83 -4.72 -2.91 14.51
CA SER A 83 -5.25 -1.59 14.21
C SER A 83 -6.77 -1.64 14.24
N THR A 84 -7.37 -0.68 14.94
CA THR A 84 -8.82 -0.52 15.05
C THR A 84 -9.34 0.37 13.92
N PHE A 85 -10.44 -0.04 13.30
CA PHE A 85 -11.13 0.76 12.31
C PHE A 85 -12.09 1.74 13.00
N ALA A 86 -11.94 3.03 12.70
CA ALA A 86 -12.96 4.02 12.99
C ALA A 86 -14.12 3.95 11.98
N ASP A 87 -15.27 4.54 12.30
CA ASP A 87 -16.45 4.55 11.41
C ASP A 87 -16.14 5.14 10.02
N LEU A 88 -15.30 6.17 9.96
CA LEU A 88 -14.87 6.80 8.70
C LEU A 88 -14.02 5.87 7.81
N GLN A 89 -13.50 4.78 8.37
CA GLN A 89 -12.71 3.78 7.66
C GLN A 89 -13.57 2.64 7.12
N LYS A 90 -14.90 2.72 7.23
CA LYS A 90 -15.83 1.73 6.70
C LYS A 90 -16.46 2.26 5.41
N ASP A 91 -16.36 1.48 4.34
CA ASP A 91 -17.03 1.76 3.06
C ASP A 91 -18.13 0.73 2.83
N TYR A 92 -19.37 1.20 2.86
CA TYR A 92 -20.54 0.34 2.70
C TYR A 92 -20.98 0.22 1.24
N ASP A 93 -20.64 1.20 0.41
CA ASP A 93 -20.98 1.21 -1.02
C ASP A 93 -20.07 0.27 -1.80
N ILE A 94 -18.78 0.28 -1.45
CA ILE A 94 -17.79 -0.68 -1.90
C ILE A 94 -17.37 -1.45 -0.66
N PRO A 95 -17.87 -2.66 -0.39
CA PRO A 95 -17.60 -3.38 0.85
C PRO A 95 -16.09 -3.47 1.14
N ALA A 96 -15.58 -2.52 1.90
CA ALA A 96 -14.15 -2.34 2.14
C ALA A 96 -13.89 -1.69 3.50
N LEU A 97 -12.78 -2.12 4.10
CA LEU A 97 -12.20 -1.49 5.28
C LEU A 97 -10.97 -0.69 4.84
N LYS A 98 -10.86 0.54 5.34
CA LYS A 98 -9.84 1.50 4.91
C LYS A 98 -8.69 1.56 5.89
N LEU A 99 -7.47 1.44 5.41
CA LEU A 99 -6.28 1.78 6.17
C LEU A 99 -5.78 3.15 5.76
N TRP A 100 -5.06 3.83 6.63
CA TRP A 100 -4.46 5.11 6.28
C TRP A 100 -3.35 4.88 5.24
N GLY A 101 -3.25 5.74 4.23
CA GLY A 101 -2.21 5.66 3.20
C GLY A 101 -0.80 5.79 3.76
N VAL A 102 -0.67 6.47 4.91
CA VAL A 102 0.57 6.53 5.68
C VAL A 102 1.05 5.18 6.21
N CYS A 103 0.20 4.15 6.17
CA CYS A 103 0.59 2.77 6.48
C CYS A 103 1.34 2.08 5.32
N ILE A 104 1.52 2.72 4.16
CA ILE A 104 2.38 2.21 3.06
C ILE A 104 3.48 3.21 2.71
N ILE A 105 3.18 4.51 2.69
CA ILE A 105 4.14 5.56 2.35
C ILE A 105 4.06 6.64 3.41
N THR A 106 5.15 6.90 4.14
CA THR A 106 5.19 7.93 5.18
C THR A 106 4.96 9.32 4.60
N MET A 107 4.68 10.31 5.45
CA MET A 107 4.55 11.71 5.03
C MET A 107 5.80 12.28 4.34
N ASP A 108 6.97 11.70 4.62
CA ASP A 108 8.25 12.06 4.02
C ASP A 108 8.53 11.29 2.72
N GLY A 109 7.60 10.42 2.29
CA GLY A 109 7.70 9.64 1.07
C GLY A 109 8.48 8.34 1.22
N GLU A 110 8.72 7.86 2.45
CA GLU A 110 9.42 6.61 2.71
C GLU A 110 8.47 5.41 2.65
N TYR A 111 8.94 4.29 2.09
CA TYR A 111 8.17 3.05 2.11
C TYR A 111 8.05 2.49 3.54
N TYR A 112 6.81 2.20 3.93
CA TYR A 112 6.42 1.73 5.26
C TYR A 112 6.06 0.25 5.18
N LYS A 113 6.89 -0.60 5.79
CA LYS A 113 6.88 -2.05 5.56
C LYS A 113 5.90 -2.83 6.42
N ASP A 114 5.38 -2.24 7.49
CA ASP A 114 4.60 -2.95 8.53
C ASP A 114 3.50 -3.85 7.92
N PHE A 115 2.71 -3.31 6.99
CA PHE A 115 1.58 -4.02 6.42
C PHE A 115 1.94 -4.82 5.16
N THR A 116 2.83 -4.30 4.29
CA THR A 116 3.20 -5.02 3.07
C THR A 116 4.06 -6.26 3.36
N TYR A 117 4.70 -6.32 4.54
CA TYR A 117 5.42 -7.49 5.05
C TYR A 117 4.59 -8.38 5.99
N ALA A 118 3.32 -8.04 6.21
CA ALA A 118 2.46 -8.78 7.10
C ALA A 118 2.17 -10.20 6.62
N THR A 119 1.94 -11.10 7.57
CA THR A 119 1.44 -12.46 7.40
C THR A 119 0.29 -12.69 8.38
N ASN A 120 -0.52 -13.72 8.14
CA ASN A 120 -1.64 -14.08 9.01
C ASN A 120 -2.54 -12.86 9.28
N VAL A 121 -2.98 -12.20 8.22
CA VAL A 121 -3.80 -11.00 8.31
C VAL A 121 -5.27 -11.37 8.44
N TYR A 122 -5.92 -10.94 9.52
CA TYR A 122 -7.31 -11.25 9.80
C TYR A 122 -8.09 -10.09 10.41
N ILE A 123 -9.40 -10.10 10.20
CA ILE A 123 -10.34 -9.10 10.71
C ILE A 123 -11.14 -9.72 11.85
N THR A 124 -11.28 -8.99 12.95
CA THR A 124 -12.07 -9.43 14.11
C THR A 124 -13.25 -8.50 14.39
N ASP A 125 -14.31 -9.06 14.95
CA ASP A 125 -15.48 -8.31 15.43
C ASP A 125 -15.27 -7.74 16.86
N ASN A 126 -16.35 -7.26 17.47
CA ASN A 126 -16.37 -6.71 18.83
C ASN A 126 -16.15 -7.75 19.94
N ASN A 127 -16.40 -9.04 19.66
CA ASN A 127 -16.12 -10.14 20.57
C ASN A 127 -14.71 -10.71 20.40
N ASN A 128 -13.92 -10.11 19.49
CA ASN A 128 -12.62 -10.59 19.07
C ASN A 128 -12.67 -11.93 18.30
N ASP A 129 -13.84 -12.27 17.73
CA ASP A 129 -14.00 -13.41 16.85
C ASP A 129 -13.47 -13.07 15.46
N THR A 130 -12.72 -13.99 14.86
CA THR A 130 -12.21 -13.80 13.50
C THR A 130 -13.33 -13.98 12.48
N ILE A 131 -13.60 -12.94 11.70
CA ILE A 131 -14.72 -12.88 10.75
C ILE A 131 -14.29 -12.85 9.28
N ALA A 132 -13.03 -12.54 9.00
CA ALA A 132 -12.46 -12.59 7.65
C ALA A 132 -10.92 -12.69 7.72
N GLN A 133 -10.30 -13.02 6.59
CA GLN A 133 -8.85 -13.07 6.42
C GLN A 133 -8.41 -12.44 5.10
N VAL A 134 -7.22 -11.86 5.05
CA VAL A 134 -6.53 -11.50 3.80
C VAL A 134 -5.51 -12.63 3.53
N PRO A 135 -5.63 -13.38 2.43
CA PRO A 135 -4.68 -14.45 2.13
C PRO A 135 -3.24 -13.93 2.01
N ASP A 136 -2.27 -14.64 2.60
CA ASP A 136 -0.86 -14.25 2.52
C ASP A 136 -0.37 -14.14 1.07
N GLU A 137 -0.89 -14.97 0.16
CA GLU A 137 -0.54 -14.92 -1.26
C GLU A 137 -0.91 -13.58 -1.92
N VAL A 138 -1.99 -12.94 -1.48
CA VAL A 138 -2.41 -11.61 -1.97
C VAL A 138 -1.32 -10.59 -1.62
N ILE A 139 -0.84 -10.62 -0.38
CA ILE A 139 0.17 -9.69 0.12
C ILE A 139 1.51 -9.95 -0.55
N VAL A 140 1.93 -11.22 -0.64
CA VAL A 140 3.21 -11.61 -1.26
C VAL A 140 3.26 -11.21 -2.73
N ASN A 141 2.19 -11.48 -3.48
CA ASN A 141 2.12 -11.14 -4.90
C ASN A 141 2.08 -9.62 -5.13
N ALA A 142 1.34 -8.88 -4.29
CA ALA A 142 1.26 -7.43 -4.39
C ALA A 142 2.57 -6.73 -3.97
N ARG A 143 3.29 -7.26 -2.97
CA ARG A 143 4.51 -6.65 -2.42
C ARG A 143 5.55 -6.36 -3.49
N ALA A 144 5.87 -7.34 -4.33
CA ALA A 144 6.89 -7.17 -5.35
C ALA A 144 6.55 -6.03 -6.31
N LEU A 145 5.28 -5.97 -6.76
CA LEU A 145 4.80 -4.91 -7.66
C LEU A 145 4.81 -3.54 -6.99
N ILE A 146 4.40 -3.48 -5.72
CA ILE A 146 4.38 -2.24 -4.93
C ILE A 146 5.80 -1.72 -4.69
N GLU A 147 6.75 -2.60 -4.36
CA GLU A 147 8.15 -2.22 -4.18
C GLU A 147 8.78 -1.73 -5.48
N ASP A 148 8.48 -2.36 -6.61
CA ASP A 148 8.94 -1.92 -7.92
C ASP A 148 8.36 -0.54 -8.29
N ALA A 149 7.05 -0.32 -8.09
CA ALA A 149 6.42 0.98 -8.31
C ALA A 149 7.04 2.07 -7.42
N TYR A 150 7.23 1.78 -6.14
CA TYR A 150 7.88 2.69 -5.20
C TYR A 150 9.33 3.03 -5.61
N ASN A 151 10.12 2.03 -6.00
CA ASN A 151 11.51 2.21 -6.44
C ASN A 151 11.62 3.05 -7.72
N ASN A 152 10.58 3.03 -8.55
CA ASN A 152 10.46 3.89 -9.74
C ASN A 152 9.92 5.29 -9.44
N GLY A 153 9.58 5.60 -8.19
CA GLY A 153 8.97 6.86 -7.77
C GLY A 153 7.51 7.02 -8.20
N ASP A 154 6.84 5.93 -8.58
CA ASP A 154 5.45 5.92 -9.03
C ASP A 154 4.49 5.65 -7.87
N TYR A 155 4.27 6.70 -7.08
CA TYR A 155 3.42 6.60 -5.88
C TYR A 155 1.93 6.43 -6.21
N GLU A 156 1.47 6.95 -7.35
CA GLU A 156 0.10 6.72 -7.81
C GLU A 156 -0.12 5.24 -8.10
N GLU A 157 0.86 4.60 -8.75
CA GLU A 157 0.84 3.16 -8.98
C GLU A 157 0.90 2.35 -7.68
N VAL A 158 1.67 2.78 -6.68
CA VAL A 158 1.67 2.13 -5.35
C VAL A 158 0.26 2.09 -4.75
N TYR A 159 -0.45 3.22 -4.75
CA TYR A 159 -1.81 3.27 -4.21
C TYR A 159 -2.80 2.46 -5.05
N ARG A 160 -2.67 2.49 -6.38
CA ARG A 160 -3.51 1.70 -7.29
C ARG A 160 -3.34 0.21 -7.03
N LEU A 161 -2.11 -0.28 -7.01
CA LEU A 161 -1.77 -1.69 -6.77
C LEU A 161 -2.31 -2.16 -5.42
N PHE A 162 -2.19 -1.35 -4.38
CA PHE A 162 -2.75 -1.72 -3.08
C PHE A 162 -4.28 -1.84 -3.14
N ASN A 163 -4.95 -0.82 -3.69
CA ASN A 163 -6.41 -0.76 -3.77
C ASN A 163 -7.03 -1.84 -4.66
N GLU A 164 -6.27 -2.43 -5.58
CA GLU A 164 -6.73 -3.51 -6.44
C GLU A 164 -6.41 -4.89 -5.87
N ALA A 165 -5.21 -5.07 -5.30
CA ALA A 165 -4.76 -6.39 -4.89
C ALA A 165 -5.30 -6.82 -3.53
N PHE A 166 -5.35 -5.92 -2.55
CA PHE A 166 -5.63 -6.31 -1.16
C PHE A 166 -7.11 -6.59 -0.93
N THR A 167 -7.45 -7.87 -0.98
CA THR A 167 -8.81 -8.37 -0.75
C THR A 167 -8.92 -9.29 0.46
N PHE A 168 -9.97 -9.15 1.26
CA PHE A 168 -10.32 -10.09 2.33
C PHE A 168 -11.39 -11.08 1.88
N ILE A 169 -11.35 -12.28 2.46
CA ILE A 169 -12.34 -13.34 2.27
C ILE A 169 -13.10 -13.50 3.59
N PRO A 170 -14.44 -13.33 3.60
CA PRO A 170 -15.25 -13.60 4.79
C PRO A 170 -15.16 -15.07 5.23
N PHE A 171 -15.21 -15.31 6.53
CA PHE A 171 -15.35 -16.66 7.07
C PHE A 171 -16.81 -17.13 7.06
N SER A 172 -16.98 -18.44 6.84
CA SER A 172 -18.25 -19.12 7.06
C SER A 172 -18.56 -19.23 8.55
N LYS A 173 -19.83 -19.06 8.94
CA LYS A 173 -20.32 -19.36 10.29
C LYS A 173 -20.37 -20.88 10.52
#